data_AF-A0A520HIQ6-F1
#
_entry.id   AF-A0A520HIQ6-F1
#
_cell.length_a   1.000
_cell.length_b   1.000
_cell.length_c   1.000
_cell.angle_alpha   90.00
_cell.angle_beta   90.00
_cell.angle_gamma   90.00
#
_symmetry.space_group_name_H-M   'P 1'
#
loop_
_entity.id
_entity.type
_entity.pdbx_description
1 polymer ?
#
loop_
_entity_poly.entity_id
_entity_poly.type
_entity_poly.pdbx_seq_one_letter_code
_entity_poly.pdbx_strand_id
1 'polypeptide(L)' 'RFGGEGDFLFGDFGAADIMFAPVVTRIVTYQLPVARFAPAYMQAVLEHRFMQDWIAGAQEEEWVIARYEQPAQG' A
#
# COMPACT_ATOMS: atom_id res chain seq x y z
N ARG A 1 1.30 12.26 20.48
CA ARG A 1 1.63 11.53 19.23
C ARG A 1 2.18 10.18 19.66
N PHE A 2 1.65 9.07 19.13
CA PHE A 2 2.12 7.72 19.44
C PHE A 2 3.11 7.18 18.39
N GLY A 3 3.56 8.03 17.46
CA GLY A 3 4.62 7.68 16.51
C GLY A 3 5.93 7.58 17.26
N GLY A 4 6.54 6.40 17.23
CA GLY A 4 7.90 6.19 17.70
C GLY A 4 8.92 6.98 16.88
N GLU A 5 10.20 6.88 17.26
CA GLU A 5 11.28 7.28 16.36
C GLU A 5 11.37 6.25 15.23
N GLY A 6 11.26 6.68 13.97
CA GLY A 6 11.32 5.80 12.80
C GLY A 6 10.33 6.19 11.69
N ASP A 7 10.44 5.48 10.57
CA ASP A 7 9.63 5.76 9.36
C ASP A 7 8.23 5.12 9.41
N PHE A 8 7.95 4.27 10.40
CA PHE A 8 6.71 3.48 10.54
C PHE A 8 5.85 3.90 11.73
N LEU A 9 4.60 3.41 11.79
CA LEU A 9 3.58 3.91 12.74
C LEU A 9 4.00 3.81 14.21
N PHE A 10 4.81 2.81 14.55
CA PHE A 10 5.30 2.57 15.92
C PHE A 10 6.83 2.44 15.99
N GLY A 11 7.54 3.11 15.07
CA GLY A 11 9.00 3.10 14.97
C GLY A 11 9.49 2.12 13.92
N ASP A 12 9.64 0.85 14.29
CA ASP A 12 10.02 -0.23 13.37
C ASP A 12 8.82 -0.75 12.57
N PHE A 13 9.09 -1.29 11.38
CA PHE A 13 8.06 -1.93 10.55
C PHE A 13 7.41 -3.10 11.29
N GLY A 14 6.08 -3.11 11.35
CA GLY A 14 5.35 -4.13 12.09
C GLY A 14 3.95 -4.41 11.58
N ALA A 15 3.19 -5.16 12.40
CA ALA A 15 1.85 -5.62 12.05
C ALA A 15 0.90 -4.47 11.70
N ALA A 16 1.03 -3.31 12.36
CA ALA A 16 0.22 -2.14 12.05
C ALA A 16 0.42 -1.67 10.60
N ASP A 17 1.67 -1.58 10.15
CA ASP A 17 2.02 -1.15 8.80
C ASP A 17 1.58 -2.17 7.75
N ILE A 18 1.72 -3.46 8.05
CA ILE A 18 1.20 -4.56 7.20
C ILE A 18 -0.32 -4.44 7.04
N MET A 19 -1.05 -4.21 8.13
CA MET A 19 -2.51 -4.04 8.07
C MET A 19 -2.92 -2.76 7.33
N PHE A 20 -2.07 -1.71 7.35
CA PHE A 20 -2.34 -0.44 6.66
C PHE A 20 -1.84 -0.39 5.22
N ALA A 21 -0.99 -1.31 4.79
CA ALA A 21 -0.45 -1.33 3.42
C ALA A 21 -1.54 -1.27 2.33
N PRO A 22 -2.67 -2.02 2.40
CA PRO A 22 -3.75 -1.91 1.42
C PRO A 22 -4.47 -0.54 1.44
N VAL A 23 -4.39 0.20 2.55
CA VAL A 23 -4.94 1.56 2.64
C VAL A 23 -4.01 2.54 1.95
N VAL A 24 -2.69 2.41 2.19
CA VAL A 24 -1.66 3.21 1.53
C VAL A 24 -1.75 3.06 0.00
N THR A 25 -1.89 1.84 -0.51
CA THR A 25 -2.00 1.61 -1.96
C THR A 25 -3.23 2.31 -2.56
N ARG A 26 -4.40 2.25 -1.90
CA ARG A 26 -5.61 2.95 -2.36
C ARG A 26 -5.46 4.47 -2.37
N ILE A 27 -4.82 5.03 -1.35
CA ILE A 27 -4.55 6.48 -1.30
C ILE A 27 -3.72 6.89 -2.52
N VAL A 28 -2.69 6.11 -2.88
CA VAL A 28 -1.84 6.38 -4.05
C VAL A 28 -2.60 6.19 -5.36
N THR A 29 -3.24 5.03 -5.54
CA THR A 29 -3.96 4.68 -6.79
C THR A 29 -5.08 5.66 -7.10
N TYR A 30 -5.81 6.12 -6.08
CA TYR A 30 -6.92 7.06 -6.25
C TYR A 30 -6.51 8.53 -6.06
N GLN A 31 -5.22 8.80 -5.82
CA GLN A 31 -4.68 10.16 -5.61
C GLN A 31 -5.47 10.96 -4.55
N LEU A 32 -5.80 10.31 -3.43
CA LEU A 32 -6.60 10.92 -2.38
C LEU A 32 -5.79 12.04 -1.66
N PRO A 33 -6.43 13.14 -1.25
CA PRO A 33 -5.75 14.16 -0.46
C PRO A 33 -5.34 13.58 0.90
N VAL A 34 -4.12 13.92 1.34
CA VAL A 34 -3.56 13.45 2.62
C VAL A 34 -3.00 14.60 3.45
N ALA A 35 -2.91 14.37 4.76
CA ALA A 35 -2.22 15.28 5.66
C ALA A 35 -0.72 15.35 5.30
N ARG A 36 -0.09 16.52 5.51
CA ARG A 36 1.30 16.80 5.11
C ARG A 36 2.35 15.79 5.62
N PHE A 37 2.09 15.10 6.73
CA PHE A 37 3.01 14.13 7.32
C PHE A 37 2.87 12.71 6.74
N ALA A 38 1.76 12.40 6.08
CA ALA A 38 1.47 11.05 5.60
C ALA A 38 2.37 10.58 4.44
N PRO A 39 2.80 11.42 3.48
CA PRO A 39 3.60 10.97 2.33
C PRO A 39 4.87 10.23 2.70
N ALA A 40 5.60 10.66 3.73
CA ALA A 40 6.84 10.01 4.17
C ALA A 40 6.58 8.57 4.66
N TYR A 41 5.55 8.38 5.50
CA TYR A 41 5.13 7.06 5.96
C TYR A 41 4.65 6.18 4.80
N MET A 42 3.82 6.73 3.90
CA MET A 42 3.32 6.00 2.73
C MET A 42 4.45 5.52 1.84
N GLN A 43 5.45 6.38 1.60
CA GLN A 43 6.65 6.02 0.83
C GLN A 43 7.44 4.90 1.51
N ALA A 44 7.70 5.01 2.82
CA ALA A 44 8.41 3.99 3.59
C ALA A 44 7.71 2.62 3.54
N VAL A 45 6.37 2.59 3.62
CA VAL A 45 5.59 1.36 3.45
C VAL A 45 5.79 0.80 2.04
N LEU A 46 5.60 1.61 0.99
CA LEU A 46 5.68 1.12 -0.39
C LEU A 46 7.07 0.64 -0.77
N GLU A 47 8.13 1.28 -0.29
CA GLU A 47 9.53 0.91 -0.55
C GLU A 47 10.00 -0.30 0.27
N HIS A 48 9.24 -0.74 1.28
CA HIS A 48 9.61 -1.89 2.08
C HIS A 48 9.65 -3.17 1.22
N ARG A 49 10.69 -4.00 1.41
CA ARG A 49 10.90 -5.23 0.59
C ARG A 49 9.67 -6.13 0.51
N PHE A 50 8.94 -6.33 1.61
CA PHE A 50 7.75 -7.18 1.62
C PHE A 50 6.59 -6.59 0.81
N MET A 51 6.52 -5.24 0.71
CA MET A 51 5.56 -4.58 -0.16
C MET A 51 5.94 -4.71 -1.62
N GLN A 52 7.23 -4.60 -1.95
CA GLN A 52 7.72 -4.84 -3.30
C GLN A 52 7.42 -6.28 -3.75
N ASP A 53 7.72 -7.27 -2.90
CA ASP A 53 7.42 -8.69 -3.17
C ASP A 53 5.91 -8.92 -3.35
N TRP A 54 5.08 -8.31 -2.50
CA TRP A 54 3.62 -8.44 -2.59
C TRP A 54 3.05 -7.77 -3.84
N ILE A 55 3.55 -6.60 -4.22
CA ILE A 55 3.17 -5.90 -5.46
C ILE A 55 3.56 -6.75 -6.68
N ALA A 56 4.77 -7.29 -6.71
CA ALA A 56 5.23 -8.17 -7.78
C ALA A 56 4.31 -9.40 -7.93
N GLY A 57 4.03 -10.09 -6.82
CA GLY A 57 3.11 -11.24 -6.83
C GLY A 57 1.69 -10.89 -7.28
N ALA A 58 1.21 -9.69 -6.92
CA ALA A 58 -0.10 -9.20 -7.39
C ALA A 58 -0.10 -8.87 -8.89
N GLN A 59 1.02 -8.42 -9.47
CA GLN A 59 1.13 -8.20 -10.93
C GLN A 59 1.22 -9.52 -11.72
N GLU A 60 1.72 -10.59 -11.10
CA GLU A 60 1.81 -11.92 -11.70
C GLU A 60 0.52 -12.75 -11.54
N GLU A 61 -0.50 -12.24 -10.82
CA GLU A 61 -1.74 -12.97 -10.57
C GLU A 61 -2.60 -13.09 -11.85
N GLU A 62 -2.73 -14.31 -12.36
CA GLU A 62 -3.55 -14.62 -13.55
C GLU A 62 -5.03 -14.88 -13.21
N TRP A 63 -5.37 -14.99 -11.93
CA TRP A 63 -6.74 -15.32 -11.53
C TRP A 63 -7.66 -14.12 -11.74
N VAL A 64 -8.65 -14.30 -12.62
CA VAL A 64 -9.63 -13.26 -12.94
C VAL A 64 -11.01 -13.57 -12.40
N ILE A 65 -11.69 -12.55 -11.87
CA ILE A 65 -13.11 -12.65 -11.54
C ILE A 65 -13.92 -12.21 -12.76
N ALA A 66 -14.25 -13.16 -13.65
CA ALA A 66 -14.91 -12.91 -14.94
C ALA A 66 -16.19 -12.03 -14.88
N ARG A 67 -16.87 -11.99 -13.72
CA ARG A 67 -18.03 -11.13 -13.50
C ARG A 67 -17.68 -9.63 -13.39
N TYR A 68 -16.50 -9.29 -12.91
CA TYR A 68 -16.09 -7.91 -12.61
C TYR A 68 -14.91 -7.43 -13.48
N GLU A 69 -14.13 -8.35 -14.03
CA GLU A 69 -12.89 -8.06 -14.77
C GLU A 69 -13.06 -8.39 -16.27
N GLN A 70 -14.17 -7.96 -16.85
CA GLN A 70 -14.31 -7.98 -18.31
C GLN A 70 -13.41 -6.90 -18.90
N PRO A 71 -12.64 -7.20 -19.96
CA PRO A 71 -11.92 -6.16 -20.69
C PRO A 71 -12.93 -5.10 -21.13
N ALA A 72 -12.57 -3.83 -20.95
CA ALA A 72 -13.42 -2.72 -21.38
C ALA A 72 -13.79 -2.94 -22.85
N GLN A 73 -15.09 -3.08 -23.13
CA GLN A 73 -15.58 -3.15 -24.50
C GLN A 73 -15.32 -1.78 -25.12
N GLY A 74 -14.33 -1.72 -26.02
CA GLY A 74 -14.04 -0.54 -26.84
C GLY A 74 -15.14 -0.25 -27.85
#